data_AF-J9FZJ5-F1
#
_entry.id   AF-J9FZJ5-F1
#
_cell.length_a   1.000
_cell.length_b   1.000
_cell.length_c   1.000
_cell.angle_alpha   90.00
_cell.angle_beta   90.00
_cell.angle_gamma   90.00
#
_symmetry.space_group_name_H-M   'P 1'
#
loop_
_entity.id
_entity.type
_entity.pdbx_description
1 polymer ?
#
loop_
_entity_poly.entity_id
_entity_poly.type
_entity_poly.pdbx_seq_one_letter_code
_entity_poly.pdbx_strand_id
1 'polypeptide(L)'
;CVPFLQEKQPSFVVDATHPYATIVTETVQEACRREDCQYLRLVRPVGESGDYTRVADFGEAVELLNHLDGKIFLTTGSKNLPDFTAVNDYQERIALRILPCRIH
;
A
#
# COMPACT_ATOMS: atom_id res chain seq x y z
N CYS A 1 6.97 -10.68 16.03
CA CYS A 1 5.96 -11.63 15.52
C CYS A 1 6.05 -12.97 16.26
N VAL A 2 7.20 -13.67 16.23
CA VAL A 2 7.41 -14.94 16.98
C VAL A 2 6.99 -14.90 18.46
N PRO A 3 7.43 -13.93 19.31
CA PRO A 3 7.01 -13.91 20.72
C PRO A 3 5.50 -13.82 20.91
N PHE A 4 4.82 -13.13 19.98
CA PHE A 4 3.37 -13.01 20.00
C PHE A 4 2.68 -14.33 19.65
N LEU A 5 3.22 -15.09 18.69
CA LEU A 5 2.69 -16.42 18.36
C LEU A 5 2.90 -17.41 19.52
N GLN A 6 4.04 -17.35 20.20
CA GLN A 6 4.32 -18.16 21.38
C GLN A 6 3.38 -17.85 22.54
N GLU A 7 3.08 -16.57 22.77
CA GLU A 7 2.16 -16.13 23.81
C GLU A 7 0.71 -16.54 23.50
N LYS A 8 0.27 -16.36 22.25
CA LYS A 8 -1.14 -16.56 21.86
C LYS A 8 -1.47 -18.00 21.45
N GLN A 9 -0.49 -18.77 21.03
CA GLN A 9 -0.62 -20.15 20.54
C GLN A 9 -1.84 -20.35 19.60
N PRO A 10 -1.98 -19.54 18.53
CA PRO A 10 -3.12 -19.68 17.64
C PRO A 10 -3.03 -20.98 16.86
N SER A 11 -4.18 -21.62 16.60
CA SER A 11 -4.24 -22.80 15.72
C SER A 11 -3.94 -22.45 14.26
N PHE A 12 -4.26 -21.21 13.85
CA PHE A 12 -4.04 -20.70 12.49
C PHE A 12 -3.79 -19.18 12.51
N VAL A 13 -2.99 -18.71 11.56
CA VAL A 13 -2.81 -17.29 11.24
C VAL A 13 -3.42 -17.03 9.87
N VAL A 14 -4.34 -16.06 9.80
CA VAL A 14 -4.92 -15.56 8.55
C VAL A 14 -4.32 -14.20 8.21
N ASP A 15 -3.47 -14.15 7.18
CA ASP A 15 -2.89 -12.93 6.65
C ASP A 15 -3.85 -12.27 5.64
N ALA A 16 -4.50 -11.20 6.08
CA ALA A 16 -5.37 -10.34 5.29
C ALA A 16 -4.73 -8.95 5.03
N THR A 17 -3.40 -8.86 5.07
CA THR A 17 -2.69 -7.61 4.77
C THR A 17 -2.88 -7.20 3.30
N HIS A 18 -2.67 -5.91 3.01
CA HIS A 18 -2.77 -5.40 1.65
C HIS A 18 -1.80 -6.17 0.71
N PRO A 19 -2.16 -6.48 -0.54
CA PRO A 19 -1.26 -7.17 -1.47
C PRO A 19 0.13 -6.55 -1.61
N TYR A 20 0.23 -5.23 -1.46
CA TYR A 20 1.49 -4.47 -1.49
C TYR A 20 2.28 -4.44 -0.17
N ALA A 21 1.77 -5.03 0.92
CA ALA A 21 2.44 -5.06 2.23
C ALA A 21 3.45 -6.23 2.33
N THR A 22 4.40 -6.29 1.39
CA THR A 22 5.35 -7.41 1.21
C THR A 22 6.14 -7.73 2.48
N ILE A 23 6.68 -6.71 3.16
CA ILE A 23 7.46 -6.86 4.40
C ILE A 23 6.62 -7.54 5.51
N VAL A 24 5.35 -7.15 5.64
CA VAL A 24 4.47 -7.72 6.67
C VAL A 24 4.19 -9.19 6.36
N THR A 25 3.85 -9.50 5.11
CA THR A 25 3.66 -10.88 4.66
C THR A 25 4.89 -11.73 4.94
N GLU A 26 6.08 -11.32 4.51
CA GLU A 26 7.33 -12.07 4.72
C GLU A 26 7.60 -12.31 6.21
N THR A 27 7.39 -11.28 7.03
CA THR A 27 7.57 -11.37 8.50
C THR A 27 6.63 -12.38 9.14
N VAL A 28 5.35 -12.40 8.73
CA VAL A 28 4.34 -13.30 9.30
C VAL A 28 4.58 -14.74 8.81
N GLN A 29 4.91 -14.92 7.53
CA GLN A 29 5.23 -16.24 6.96
C GLN A 29 6.43 -16.88 7.68
N GLU A 30 7.49 -16.11 7.90
CA GLU A 30 8.68 -16.61 8.62
C GLU A 30 8.35 -16.99 10.07
N ALA A 31 7.55 -16.16 10.76
CA ALA A 31 7.16 -16.44 12.14
C ALA A 31 6.30 -17.71 12.24
N CYS A 32 5.33 -17.89 11.34
CA CYS A 32 4.49 -19.09 11.34
C CYS A 32 5.30 -20.35 11.04
N ARG A 33 6.30 -20.25 10.13
CA ARG A 33 7.20 -21.38 9.83
C ARG A 33 8.05 -21.78 11.03
N ARG A 34 8.54 -20.82 11.81
CA ARG A 34 9.37 -21.09 13.01
C ARG A 34 8.59 -21.74 14.14
N GLU A 35 7.34 -21.32 14.32
CA GLU A 35 6.48 -21.78 15.41
C GLU A 35 5.55 -22.95 15.00
N ASP A 36 5.79 -23.55 13.83
CA ASP A 36 4.96 -24.62 13.26
C ASP A 36 3.45 -24.30 13.27
N CYS A 37 3.12 -23.03 13.02
CA CYS A 37 1.75 -22.53 13.01
C CYS A 37 1.21 -22.51 11.58
N GLN A 38 -0.03 -22.96 11.39
CA GLN A 38 -0.66 -22.97 10.06
C GLN A 38 -0.92 -21.55 9.57
N TYR A 39 -0.46 -21.26 8.35
CA TYR A 39 -0.57 -19.95 7.73
C TYR A 39 -1.51 -20.00 6.52
N LEU A 40 -2.51 -19.11 6.50
CA LEU A 40 -3.45 -18.91 5.40
C LEU A 40 -3.36 -17.46 4.93
N ARG A 41 -3.18 -17.23 3.62
CA ARG A 41 -3.21 -15.88 3.04
C ARG A 41 -4.52 -15.64 2.31
N LEU A 42 -5.27 -14.62 2.73
CA LEU A 42 -6.47 -14.18 2.04
C LEU A 42 -6.10 -13.16 0.97
N VAL A 43 -5.95 -13.63 -0.27
CA VAL A 43 -5.65 -12.78 -1.43
C VAL A 43 -6.93 -12.55 -2.22
N ARG A 44 -7.24 -11.28 -2.51
CA ARG A 44 -8.29 -10.94 -3.47
C ARG A 44 -7.71 -10.94 -4.89
N PRO A 45 -8.43 -11.48 -5.90
CA PRO A 45 -8.02 -11.33 -7.28
C PRO A 45 -7.81 -9.87 -7.63
N VAL A 46 -6.79 -9.58 -8.43
CA VAL A 46 -6.63 -8.24 -9.00
C VAL A 46 -7.79 -8.03 -9.98
N GLY A 47 -8.58 -6.98 -9.78
CA GLY A 47 -9.59 -6.59 -10.76
C GLY A 47 -8.89 -5.98 -11.97
N GLU A 48 -9.19 -6.47 -13.17
CA GLU A 48 -8.63 -5.95 -14.43
C GLU A 48 -9.61 -5.10 -15.23
N SER A 49 -10.79 -4.79 -14.68
CA SER A 49 -11.82 -4.03 -15.37
C SER A 49 -11.68 -2.53 -15.07
N GLY A 50 -11.53 -1.72 -16.12
CA GLY A 50 -11.61 -0.26 -16.03
C GLY A 50 -10.87 0.44 -17.17
N ASP A 51 -11.12 1.74 -17.28
CA ASP A 51 -10.32 2.65 -18.10
C ASP A 51 -9.21 3.24 -17.21
N TYR A 52 -8.00 2.71 -17.35
CA TYR A 52 -6.85 3.15 -16.56
C TYR A 52 -5.55 3.10 -17.38
N THR A 53 -4.62 3.97 -17.00
CA THR A 53 -3.23 3.92 -17.46
C THR A 53 -2.36 3.35 -16.35
N ARG A 54 -1.49 2.38 -16.67
CA ARG A 54 -0.49 1.85 -15.73
C ARG A 54 0.83 2.59 -15.93
N VAL A 55 1.49 2.87 -14.83
CA VAL A 55 2.85 3.41 -14.73
C VAL A 55 3.65 2.51 -13.80
N ALA A 56 4.96 2.47 -13.97
CA ALA A 56 5.89 1.63 -13.23
C ALA A 56 6.11 2.12 -11.79
N ASP A 57 6.14 3.45 -11.58
CA ASP A 57 6.38 4.06 -10.28
C ASP A 57 5.76 5.46 -10.14
N PHE A 58 6.02 6.11 -9.00
CA PHE A 58 5.52 7.45 -8.70
C PHE A 58 6.18 8.54 -9.56
N GLY A 59 7.42 8.35 -10.00
CA GLY A 59 8.12 9.31 -10.87
C GLY A 59 7.43 9.37 -12.24
N GLU A 60 7.18 8.20 -12.84
CA GLU A 60 6.44 8.13 -14.10
C GLU A 60 5.01 8.66 -13.95
N ALA A 61 4.36 8.44 -12.80
CA ALA A 61 3.05 9.03 -12.52
C ALA A 61 3.09 10.57 -12.55
N VAL A 62 4.10 11.19 -11.93
CA VAL A 62 4.27 12.65 -11.91
C VAL A 62 4.53 13.18 -13.31
N GLU A 63 5.42 12.53 -14.08
CA GLU A 63 5.70 12.92 -15.46
C GLU A 63 4.44 12.87 -16.31
N LEU A 64 3.65 11.80 -16.21
CA LEU A 64 2.37 11.69 -16.93
C LEU A 64 1.42 12.82 -16.54
N LEU A 65 1.27 13.11 -15.24
CA LEU A 65 0.37 14.15 -14.74
C LEU A 65 0.76 15.56 -15.20
N ASN A 66 2.04 15.79 -15.48
CA ASN A 66 2.53 17.06 -16.05
C ASN A 66 2.14 17.27 -17.51
N HIS A 67 1.75 16.21 -18.23
CA HIS A 67 1.27 16.27 -19.60
C HIS A 67 -0.27 16.22 -19.72
N LEU A 68 -0.97 16.15 -18.58
CA LEU A 68 -2.43 16.12 -18.53
C LEU A 68 -2.94 17.41 -17.90
N ASP A 69 -4.12 17.87 -18.32
CA ASP A 69 -4.80 19.02 -17.72
C ASP A 69 -5.82 18.57 -16.66
N GLY A 70 -6.18 19.50 -15.77
CA GLY A 70 -7.27 19.32 -14.82
C GLY A 70 -6.85 18.93 -13.40
N LYS A 71 -7.86 18.66 -12.56
CA LYS A 71 -7.69 18.35 -11.13
C LYS A 71 -7.36 16.87 -10.93
N ILE A 72 -6.48 16.62 -9.96
CA ILE A 72 -5.93 15.32 -9.62
C ILE A 72 -6.44 14.95 -8.24
N PHE A 73 -7.13 13.82 -8.13
CA PHE A 73 -7.56 13.29 -6.84
C PHE A 73 -6.60 12.18 -6.40
N LEU A 74 -5.72 12.48 -5.43
CA LEU A 74 -4.72 11.52 -4.96
C LEU A 74 -5.26 10.68 -3.80
N THR A 75 -5.24 9.37 -4.02
CA THR A 75 -5.60 8.34 -3.04
C THR A 75 -4.41 7.44 -2.68
N THR A 76 -3.19 7.96 -2.81
CA THR A 76 -1.92 7.23 -2.63
C THR A 76 -1.40 7.22 -1.18
N GLY A 77 -2.11 7.87 -0.26
CA GLY A 77 -1.72 7.98 1.15
C GLY A 77 -0.63 9.04 1.38
N SER A 78 -0.11 9.13 2.61
CA SER A 78 0.82 10.19 3.02
C SER A 78 2.29 9.92 2.69
N LYS A 79 2.66 8.65 2.50
CA LYS A 79 4.07 8.23 2.43
C LYS A 79 4.86 8.87 1.29
N ASN A 80 4.26 8.97 0.11
CA ASN A 80 4.93 9.45 -1.12
C ASN A 80 4.35 10.79 -1.59
N LEU A 81 3.67 11.54 -0.71
CA LEU A 81 3.17 12.88 -1.06
C LEU A 81 4.27 13.86 -1.51
N PRO A 82 5.50 13.84 -0.94
CA PRO A 82 6.56 14.73 -1.40
C PRO A 82 6.84 14.61 -2.92
N ASP A 83 6.77 13.41 -3.48
CA ASP A 83 7.04 13.16 -4.90
C ASP A 83 6.04 13.93 -5.80
N PHE A 84 4.77 14.00 -5.37
CA PHE A 84 3.72 14.69 -6.11
C PHE A 84 3.80 16.22 -6.05
N THR A 85 4.74 16.79 -5.28
CA THR A 85 5.04 18.24 -5.33
C THR A 85 5.77 18.65 -6.60
N ALA A 86 6.28 17.69 -7.37
CA ALA A 86 6.89 17.92 -8.69
C ALA A 86 5.84 18.01 -9.82
N VAL A 87 4.55 17.89 -9.52
CA VAL A 87 3.48 18.19 -10.48
C VAL A 87 3.34 19.70 -10.64
N ASN A 88 3.25 20.19 -11.88
CA ASN A 88 3.00 21.59 -12.20
C ASN A 88 1.70 22.05 -11.55
N ASP A 89 1.73 23.19 -10.84
CA ASP A 89 0.57 23.77 -10.14
C ASP A 89 -0.10 22.78 -9.16
N TYR A 90 0.70 21.95 -8.48
CA TYR A 90 0.19 20.90 -7.61
C TYR A 90 -0.73 21.45 -6.50
N GLN A 91 -0.49 22.67 -6.01
CA GLN A 91 -1.28 23.26 -4.93
C GLN A 91 -2.74 23.52 -5.35
N GLU A 92 -2.95 23.84 -6.61
CA GLU A 92 -4.25 24.14 -7.21
C GLU A 92 -4.91 22.88 -7.80
N ARG A 93 -4.08 21.97 -8.32
CA ARG A 93 -4.55 20.79 -9.05
C ARG A 93 -4.83 19.60 -8.15
N ILE A 94 -4.11 19.44 -7.04
CA ILE A 94 -4.19 18.22 -6.23
C ILE A 94 -5.21 18.36 -5.09
N ALA A 95 -6.23 17.51 -5.13
CA ALA A 95 -7.08 17.21 -3.97
C ALA A 95 -6.58 15.93 -3.29
N LEU A 96 -6.20 16.03 -2.01
CA LEU A 96 -5.63 14.93 -1.24
C LEU A 96 -6.67 14.22 -0.38
N ARG A 97 -6.68 12.89 -0.40
CA ARG A 97 -7.37 12.06 0.61
C ARG A 97 -6.35 11.25 1.39
N ILE A 98 -6.10 11.66 2.62
CA ILE A 98 -5.24 10.92 3.56
C ILE A 98 -6.01 10.55 4.82
N LEU A 99 -5.65 9.42 5.42
CA LEU A 99 -6.07 9.10 6.78
C LEU A 99 -5.29 9.98 7.77
N PRO A 100 -5.85 10.25 8.96
CA PRO A 100 -5.12 10.99 10.00
C PRO A 100 -3.79 10.30 10.31
N CYS A 101 -2.68 10.98 10.01
CA CYS A 101 -1.37 10.58 10.51
C CYS A 101 -1.11 11.33 11.81
N ARG A 102 -0.62 10.62 12.83
CA ARG A 102 -0.12 11.30 14.03
C ARG A 102 1.08 12.15 13.61
N ILE A 103 0.92 13.46 13.66
CA ILE A 103 2.03 14.40 13.62
C ILE A 103 2.67 14.28 15.01
N HIS A 104 3.86 13.68 15.08
CA HIS A 104 4.68 13.68 16.29
C HIS A 104 5.58 14.91 16.29
#